data_AF-A0AA88YFH1-F1
#
_entry.id   AF-A0AA88YFH1-F1
#
_cell.length_a   1.000
_cell.length_b   1.000
_cell.length_c   1.000
_cell.angle_alpha   90.00
_cell.angle_beta   90.00
_cell.angle_gamma   90.00
#
_symmetry.space_group_name_H-M   'P 1'
#
loop_
_entity.id
_entity.type
_entity.pdbx_description
1 polymer ?
#
loop_
_entity_poly.entity_id
_entity_poly.type
_entity_poly.pdbx_seq_one_letter_code
_entity_poly.pdbx_strand_id
1 'polypeptide(L)'
;MNQKFLSSKFIYSFEGLEPAFSNPVYAGSKYGVVGYTRSMAANTRMHKVGIRFTCLCPSFTDTPMFNSEYFEDLKKVDPNGPVLQMVTKAGVNTVEAVAAAFLQLVETDNNNGGVMTVTKYTGIQYRHGKPLTNKL
;
A
#
# COMPACT_ATOMS: atom_id res chain seq x y z
N MET A 1 0.73 26.97 -14.86
CA MET A 1 0.83 27.35 -13.44
C MET A 1 1.04 26.07 -12.65
N ASN A 2 2.26 25.80 -12.18
CA ASN A 2 2.60 24.56 -11.49
C ASN A 2 2.05 24.62 -10.06
N GLN A 3 0.83 24.09 -9.85
CA GLN A 3 0.27 23.95 -8.52
C GLN A 3 1.02 22.82 -7.81
N LYS A 4 2.11 23.16 -7.11
CA LYS A 4 2.71 22.25 -6.12
C LYS A 4 1.63 21.96 -5.10
N PHE A 5 1.20 20.69 -5.01
CA PHE A 5 0.17 20.27 -4.06
C PHE A 5 0.64 20.59 -2.65
N LEU A 6 -0.14 21.38 -1.90
CA LEU A 6 0.26 21.96 -0.63
C LEU A 6 0.13 20.97 0.55
N SER A 7 -0.62 19.87 0.38
CA SER A 7 -0.72 18.82 1.40
C SER A 7 -1.12 17.47 0.79
N SER A 8 -0.35 16.43 1.12
CA SER A 8 -0.60 15.06 0.66
C SER A 8 -1.10 14.21 1.83
N LYS A 9 -2.17 13.44 1.62
CA LYS A 9 -2.66 12.45 2.59
C LYS A 9 -2.30 11.05 2.11
N PHE A 10 -1.62 10.31 2.98
CA PHE A 10 -1.10 8.98 2.70
C PHE A 10 -1.82 7.94 3.55
N ILE A 11 -2.16 6.81 2.94
CA ILE A 11 -2.74 5.67 3.68
C ILE A 11 -2.01 4.39 3.27
N TYR A 12 -1.72 3.51 4.23
CA TYR A 12 -0.81 2.38 4.05
C TYR A 12 -1.51 1.02 4.20
N SER A 13 -1.39 0.11 3.22
CA SER A 13 -1.42 -1.37 3.39
C SER A 13 -1.49 -2.17 2.09
N PHE A 14 -0.79 -3.31 2.03
CA PHE A 14 -0.78 -4.27 0.92
C PHE A 14 -1.98 -5.21 0.82
N GLU A 15 -2.59 -5.58 1.95
CA GLU A 15 -3.76 -6.47 1.96
C GLU A 15 -5.07 -5.78 1.55
N GLY A 16 -5.00 -4.53 1.06
CA GLY A 16 -6.15 -3.85 0.47
C GLY A 16 -6.38 -4.14 -1.01
N LEU A 17 -5.56 -5.02 -1.61
CA LEU A 17 -5.58 -5.32 -3.05
C LEU A 17 -5.88 -6.78 -3.37
N GLU A 18 -5.57 -7.70 -2.46
CA GLU A 18 -5.75 -9.14 -2.64
C GLU A 18 -6.47 -9.73 -1.41
N PRO A 19 -7.35 -10.74 -1.56
CA PRO A 19 -8.00 -11.39 -0.43
C PRO A 19 -7.02 -12.14 0.47
N ALA A 20 -7.20 -12.06 1.80
CA ALA A 20 -6.40 -12.81 2.77
C ALA A 20 -7.32 -13.61 3.72
N PHE A 21 -7.37 -14.93 3.53
CA PHE A 21 -8.24 -15.80 4.34
C PHE A 21 -7.75 -15.95 5.78
N SER A 22 -6.44 -15.80 6.03
CA SER A 22 -5.82 -15.90 7.36
C SER A 22 -6.21 -14.75 8.29
N ASN A 23 -6.62 -13.62 7.74
CA ASN A 23 -6.80 -12.36 8.45
C ASN A 23 -7.87 -11.48 7.76
N PRO A 24 -9.11 -11.98 7.62
CA PRO A 24 -10.15 -11.36 6.80
C PRO A 24 -10.60 -9.97 7.30
N VAL A 25 -10.58 -9.74 8.61
CA VAL A 25 -10.91 -8.42 9.20
C VAL A 25 -9.84 -7.39 8.86
N TYR A 26 -8.55 -7.79 8.95
CA TYR A 26 -7.45 -6.93 8.55
C TYR A 26 -7.56 -6.62 7.04
N ALA A 27 -7.66 -7.64 6.19
CA ALA A 27 -7.87 -7.44 4.74
C ALA A 27 -9.04 -6.50 4.46
N GLY A 28 -10.23 -6.75 5.01
CA GLY A 28 -11.41 -5.89 4.81
C GLY A 28 -11.16 -4.42 5.19
N SER A 29 -10.52 -4.16 6.33
CA SER A 29 -10.16 -2.80 6.75
C SER A 29 -9.22 -2.11 5.75
N LYS A 30 -8.30 -2.87 5.13
CA LYS A 30 -7.29 -2.36 4.20
C LYS A 30 -7.86 -2.14 2.80
N TYR A 31 -8.85 -2.94 2.37
CA TYR A 31 -9.66 -2.62 1.19
C TYR A 31 -10.39 -1.29 1.36
N GLY A 32 -10.95 -1.03 2.55
CA GLY A 32 -11.59 0.24 2.88
C GLY A 32 -10.66 1.44 2.75
N VAL A 33 -9.41 1.30 3.20
CA VAL A 33 -8.34 2.31 3.04
C VAL A 33 -8.07 2.64 1.57
N VAL A 34 -7.89 1.63 0.72
CA VAL A 34 -7.63 1.82 -0.71
C VAL A 34 -8.84 2.48 -1.39
N GLY A 35 -10.05 1.98 -1.10
CA GLY A 35 -11.30 2.55 -1.60
C GLY A 35 -11.47 4.01 -1.22
N TYR A 36 -11.30 4.34 0.07
CA TYR A 36 -11.37 5.71 0.58
C TYR A 36 -10.36 6.63 -0.12
N THR A 37 -9.10 6.20 -0.25
CA THR A 37 -8.04 6.98 -0.92
C THR A 37 -8.45 7.36 -2.34
N ARG A 38 -8.95 6.39 -3.12
CA ARG A 38 -9.35 6.60 -4.52
C ARG A 38 -10.60 7.47 -4.64
N SER A 39 -11.59 7.26 -3.76
CA SER A 39 -12.80 8.10 -3.71
C SER A 39 -12.46 9.56 -3.38
N MET A 40 -11.55 9.79 -2.43
CA MET A 40 -11.10 11.15 -2.09
C MET A 40 -10.23 11.78 -3.17
N ALA A 41 -9.42 10.99 -3.88
CA ALA A 41 -8.66 11.47 -5.02
C ALA A 41 -9.56 11.98 -6.17
N ALA A 42 -10.72 11.35 -6.36
CA ALA A 42 -11.73 11.78 -7.34
C ALA A 42 -12.55 13.00 -6.89
N ASN A 43 -12.42 13.44 -5.62
CA ASN A 43 -13.14 14.59 -5.10
C ASN A 43 -12.54 15.90 -5.66
N THR A 44 -13.28 16.55 -6.56
CA THR A 44 -12.84 17.79 -7.23
C THR A 44 -12.58 18.95 -6.27
N ARG A 45 -13.27 19.01 -5.12
CA ARG A 45 -13.00 20.01 -4.10
C ARG A 45 -11.60 19.85 -3.53
N MET A 46 -11.16 18.62 -3.27
CA MET A 46 -9.83 18.32 -2.75
C MET A 46 -8.74 18.67 -3.75
N HIS A 47 -8.97 18.36 -5.03
CA HIS A 47 -8.06 18.74 -6.11
C HIS A 47 -7.91 20.27 -6.22
N LYS A 48 -9.02 21.01 -6.19
CA LYS A 48 -9.02 22.49 -6.26
C LYS A 48 -8.25 23.16 -5.12
N VAL A 49 -8.29 22.59 -3.91
CA VAL A 49 -7.51 23.10 -2.76
C VAL A 49 -6.06 22.58 -2.74
N GLY A 50 -5.65 21.83 -3.77
CA GLY A 50 -4.28 21.34 -3.89
C GLY A 50 -3.95 20.18 -2.95
N ILE A 51 -4.93 19.33 -2.61
CA ILE A 51 -4.72 18.10 -1.84
C ILE A 51 -4.66 16.89 -2.77
N ARG A 52 -3.66 16.02 -2.57
CA ARG A 52 -3.60 14.69 -3.20
C ARG A 52 -3.83 13.57 -2.20
N PHE A 53 -4.45 12.51 -2.69
CA PHE A 53 -4.62 11.25 -1.97
C PHE A 53 -3.86 10.15 -2.70
N THR A 54 -2.99 9.46 -1.98
CA THR A 54 -2.18 8.36 -2.51
C THR A 54 -2.06 7.24 -1.49
N CYS A 55 -1.95 6.00 -1.95
CA CYS A 55 -1.85 4.84 -1.08
C CYS A 55 -0.54 4.08 -1.31
N LEU A 56 0.15 3.71 -0.24
CA LEU A 56 1.30 2.81 -0.27
C LEU A 56 0.90 1.43 0.24
N CYS A 57 1.24 0.39 -0.49
CA CYS A 57 0.80 -0.99 -0.30
C CYS A 57 2.02 -1.90 -0.20
N PRO A 58 2.73 -1.93 0.95
CA PRO A 58 3.94 -2.73 1.11
C PRO A 58 3.64 -4.19 1.41
N SER A 59 4.22 -5.11 0.63
CA SER A 59 4.23 -6.55 0.96
C SER A 59 4.84 -6.79 2.35
N PHE A 60 4.85 -8.04 2.83
CA PHE A 60 5.42 -8.42 4.12
C PHE A 60 6.68 -7.61 4.43
N THR A 61 6.71 -6.97 5.59
CA THR A 61 7.78 -6.06 6.00
C THR A 61 8.27 -6.48 7.37
N ASP A 62 9.60 -6.55 7.52
CA ASP A 62 10.25 -6.97 8.76
C ASP A 62 9.99 -5.96 9.87
N THR A 63 8.92 -6.21 10.63
CA THR A 63 8.41 -5.36 11.70
C THR A 63 7.92 -6.26 12.84
N PRO A 64 7.82 -5.76 14.08
CA PRO A 64 7.24 -6.53 15.19
C PRO A 64 5.81 -7.03 14.91
N MET A 65 5.05 -6.35 14.05
CA MET A 65 3.71 -6.80 13.63
C MET A 65 3.78 -8.11 12.84
N PHE A 66 4.74 -8.21 11.93
CA PHE A 66 4.95 -9.40 11.11
C PHE A 66 5.61 -10.53 11.89
N ASN A 67 6.57 -10.21 12.75
CA ASN A 67 7.25 -11.17 13.63
C ASN A 67 6.48 -11.43 14.93
N SER A 68 5.16 -11.24 14.93
CA SER A 68 4.33 -11.50 16.10
C SER A 68 4.26 -13.01 16.38
N GLU A 69 3.96 -13.37 17.64
CA GLU A 69 3.80 -14.76 18.08
C GLU A 69 2.90 -15.57 17.14
N TYR A 70 1.87 -14.92 16.58
CA TYR A 70 0.98 -15.50 15.58
C TYR A 70 1.72 -16.08 14.36
N PHE A 71 2.67 -15.35 13.79
CA PHE A 71 3.39 -15.81 12.60
C PHE A 71 4.39 -16.92 12.93
N GLU A 72 5.03 -16.85 14.11
CA GLU A 72 5.91 -17.90 14.60
C GLU A 72 5.14 -19.20 14.92
N ASP A 73 3.94 -19.09 15.46
CA ASP A 73 3.09 -20.25 15.74
C ASP A 73 2.55 -20.87 14.45
N LEU A 74 2.21 -20.07 13.43
CA LEU A 74 1.86 -20.58 12.11
C LEU A 74 2.99 -21.42 11.50
N LYS A 75 4.25 -21.00 11.64
CA LYS A 75 5.42 -21.78 11.16
C LYS A 75 5.55 -23.13 11.87
N LYS A 76 5.21 -23.21 13.16
CA LYS A 76 5.29 -24.44 13.95
C LYS A 76 4.16 -25.41 13.61
N VAL A 77 2.94 -24.90 13.43
CA VAL A 77 1.74 -25.73 13.18
C VAL A 77 1.72 -26.27 11.76
N ASP A 78 2.03 -25.44 10.76
CA ASP A 78 2.04 -25.85 9.35
C ASP A 78 3.23 -25.22 8.59
N PRO A 79 4.44 -25.80 8.72
CA PRO A 79 5.66 -25.27 8.12
C PRO A 79 5.64 -25.29 6.58
N ASN A 80 4.69 -25.97 5.95
CA ASN A 80 4.52 -25.95 4.49
C ASN A 80 3.19 -25.34 4.06
N GLY A 81 2.51 -24.68 4.98
CA GLY A 81 1.18 -24.15 4.78
C GLY A 81 1.11 -23.03 3.74
N PRO A 82 -0.09 -22.78 3.20
CA PRO A 82 -0.29 -21.79 2.13
C PRO A 82 0.18 -20.38 2.52
N VAL A 83 0.06 -20.00 3.80
CA VAL A 83 0.49 -18.69 4.31
C VAL A 83 2.02 -18.55 4.24
N LEU A 84 2.78 -19.55 4.70
CA LEU A 84 4.24 -19.47 4.68
C LEU A 84 4.81 -19.55 3.26
N GLN A 85 4.16 -20.33 2.39
CA GLN A 85 4.48 -20.34 0.95
C GLN A 85 4.24 -18.97 0.31
N MET A 86 3.15 -18.29 0.66
CA MET A 86 2.85 -16.94 0.17
C MET A 86 3.92 -15.95 0.62
N VAL A 87 4.32 -15.99 1.89
CA VAL A 87 5.40 -15.14 2.43
C VAL A 87 6.70 -15.39 1.70
N THR A 88 7.06 -16.67 1.50
CA THR A 88 8.29 -17.05 0.82
C THR A 88 8.32 -16.54 -0.62
N LYS A 89 7.20 -16.70 -1.35
CA LYS A 89 7.05 -16.22 -2.73
C LYS A 89 7.08 -14.69 -2.85
N ALA A 90 6.43 -13.99 -1.93
CA ALA A 90 6.36 -12.53 -1.95
C ALA A 90 7.63 -11.85 -1.41
N GLY A 91 8.36 -12.56 -0.53
CA GLY A 91 9.51 -12.06 0.20
C GLY A 91 9.13 -11.03 1.28
N VAL A 92 10.07 -10.80 2.19
CA VAL A 92 9.97 -9.81 3.26
C VAL A 92 10.85 -8.60 2.93
N ASN A 93 10.21 -7.43 2.81
CA ASN A 93 10.84 -6.11 2.67
C ASN A 93 11.53 -5.71 3.97
N THR A 94 12.57 -4.87 3.86
CA THR A 94 13.08 -4.12 5.02
C THR A 94 12.25 -2.86 5.23
N VAL A 95 12.31 -2.29 6.44
CA VAL A 95 11.64 -1.03 6.76
C VAL A 95 12.20 0.11 5.90
N GLU A 96 13.50 0.11 5.63
CA GLU A 96 14.19 1.12 4.82
C GLU A 96 13.67 1.12 3.38
N ALA A 97 13.45 -0.07 2.79
CA ALA A 97 12.90 -0.18 1.45
C ALA A 97 11.48 0.41 1.37
N VAL A 98 10.65 0.18 2.39
CA VAL A 98 9.30 0.75 2.47
C VAL A 98 9.35 2.26 2.72
N ALA A 99 10.27 2.75 3.56
CA ALA A 99 10.47 4.16 3.81
C ALA A 99 10.94 4.91 2.55
N ALA A 100 11.85 4.33 1.78
CA ALA A 100 12.29 4.87 0.50
C ALA A 100 11.14 4.94 -0.51
N ALA A 101 10.31 3.89 -0.59
CA ALA A 101 9.11 3.90 -1.43
C ALA A 101 8.11 4.98 -1.01
N PHE A 102 7.95 5.20 0.31
CA PHE A 102 7.12 6.27 0.83
C PHE A 102 7.64 7.65 0.42
N LEU A 103 8.93 7.92 0.56
CA LEU A 103 9.53 9.18 0.12
C LEU A 103 9.31 9.41 -1.38
N GLN A 104 9.54 8.38 -2.21
CA GLN A 104 9.24 8.46 -3.64
C GLN A 104 7.77 8.76 -3.90
N LEU A 105 6.83 8.15 -3.17
CA LEU A 105 5.40 8.44 -3.31
C LEU A 105 5.06 9.89 -2.96
N VAL A 106 5.69 10.44 -1.94
CA VAL A 106 5.50 11.83 -1.49
C VAL A 106 6.00 12.80 -2.55
N GLU A 107 7.22 12.58 -3.04
CA GLU A 107 7.94 13.44 -3.98
C GLU A 107 7.42 13.34 -5.42
N THR A 108 6.76 12.23 -5.77
CA THR A 108 6.21 12.06 -7.11
C THR A 108 5.02 13.01 -7.32
N ASP A 109 5.18 13.96 -8.24
CA ASP A 109 4.10 14.79 -8.73
C ASP A 109 3.11 13.99 -9.60
N ASN A 110 1.89 14.52 -9.75
CA ASN A 110 0.86 13.94 -10.62
C ASN A 110 0.50 12.48 -10.33
N ASN A 111 0.58 12.03 -9.09
CA ASN A 111 0.22 10.67 -8.68
C ASN A 111 -1.11 10.57 -7.89
N ASN A 112 -1.97 11.60 -7.94
CA ASN A 112 -3.25 11.60 -7.22
C ASN A 112 -4.11 10.38 -7.60
N GLY A 113 -4.63 9.68 -6.60
CA GLY A 113 -5.34 8.41 -6.74
C GLY A 113 -4.44 7.20 -6.96
N GLY A 114 -3.12 7.40 -7.03
CA GLY A 114 -2.14 6.35 -7.22
C GLY A 114 -2.09 5.39 -6.04
N VAL A 115 -2.03 4.10 -6.36
CA VAL A 115 -1.79 3.02 -5.40
C VAL A 115 -0.44 2.41 -5.73
N MET A 116 0.55 2.68 -4.91
CA MET A 116 1.91 2.18 -5.07
C MET A 116 2.08 0.93 -4.25
N THR A 117 2.58 -0.16 -4.83
CA THR A 117 2.99 -1.38 -4.11
C THR A 117 4.50 -1.46 -4.02
N VAL A 118 5.03 -2.01 -2.91
CA VAL A 118 6.46 -2.34 -2.78
C VAL A 118 6.63 -3.80 -2.36
N THR A 119 7.34 -4.58 -3.16
CA THR A 119 7.65 -5.99 -2.86
C THR A 119 9.16 -6.23 -2.91
N LYS A 120 9.62 -7.28 -2.22
CA LYS A 120 11.05 -7.58 -2.11
C LYS A 120 11.70 -7.82 -3.48
N TYR A 121 11.02 -8.59 -4.32
CA TYR A 121 11.60 -9.07 -5.58
C TYR A 121 11.28 -8.18 -6.77
N THR A 122 10.13 -7.50 -6.78
CA THR A 122 9.72 -6.67 -7.92
C THR A 122 9.82 -5.17 -7.66
N GLY A 123 10.21 -4.77 -6.44
CA GLY A 123 10.36 -3.38 -6.05
C GLY A 123 9.04 -2.61 -6.09
N ILE A 124 9.13 -1.34 -6.49
CA ILE A 124 8.02 -0.39 -6.53
C ILE A 124 7.23 -0.55 -7.83
N GLN A 125 5.91 -0.66 -7.70
CA GLN A 125 4.98 -0.69 -8.84
C GLN A 125 3.75 0.16 -8.53
N TYR A 126 3.04 0.61 -9.57
CA TYR A 126 1.72 1.23 -9.40
C TYR A 126 0.63 0.23 -9.82
N ARG A 127 -0.40 0.07 -8.98
CA ARG A 127 -1.56 -0.79 -9.24
C ARG A 127 -2.83 0.04 -9.40
N HIS A 128 -3.77 -0.46 -10.22
CA HIS A 128 -5.13 0.09 -10.41
C HIS A 128 -5.24 1.48 -11.06
N GLY A 129 -4.57 1.64 -12.22
CA GLY A 129 -4.78 2.75 -13.17
C GLY A 129 -3.75 3.86 -13.03
N LYS A 130 -3.40 4.49 -14.16
CA LYS A 130 -2.56 5.70 -14.17
C LYS A 130 -3.18 6.74 -13.23
N PRO A 131 -2.37 7.62 -12.60
CA PRO A 131 -2.88 8.72 -11.81
C PRO A 131 -4.02 9.44 -12.53
N LEU A 132 -5.01 9.93 -11.79
CA LEU A 132 -6.10 10.71 -12.37
C LEU A 132 -5.50 11.99 -12.95
N THR A 133 -5.14 11.95 -14.23
CA THR A 133 -4.59 13.10 -14.96
C THR A 133 -5.68 14.14 -15.14
N ASN A 134 -5.28 15.42 -15.11
CA ASN A 134 -6.13 16.63 -15.13
C ASN A 134 -7.07 16.72 -16.35
N LYS A 135 -8.12 15.92 -16.39
CA LYS A 135 -9.21 15.98 -17.39
C LYS A 135 -10.58 16.20 -16.74
N LEU A 136 -10.63 16.98 -15.66
CA LEU A 136 -11.87 17.52 -15.09
C LEU A 136 -11.77 19.04 -15.04
#